data_AF-A0A961NIX2-F1
#
_entry.id   AF-A0A961NIX2-F1
#
_cell.length_a   1.000
_cell.length_b   1.000
_cell.length_c   1.000
_cell.angle_alpha   90.00
_cell.angle_beta   90.00
_cell.angle_gamma   90.00
#
_symmetry.space_group_name_H-M   'P 1'
#
loop_
_entity.id
_entity.type
_entity.pdbx_description
1 polymer ?
#
loop_
_entity_poly.entity_id
_entity_poly.type
_entity_poly.pdbx_seq_one_letter_code
_entity_poly.pdbx_strand_id
1 'polypeptide(L)' 'MDAAADRRYASGQLSYTVAWVLLTFLGILGIHRFYMGKYITGALWLVTGGLVGIGLLYDMWTLNEQVDALNREVT' A
#
# COMPACT_ATOMS: atom_id res chain seq x y z
N MET A 1 -26.21 -3.04 13.29
CA MET A 1 -25.28 -2.52 12.27
C MET A 1 -23.88 -3.02 12.59
N ASP A 2 -23.62 -4.28 12.23
CA ASP A 2 -22.39 -4.81 11.60
C ASP A 2 -20.98 -4.49 12.12
N ALA A 3 -20.79 -4.28 13.43
CA ALA A 3 -19.43 -4.13 14.00
C ALA A 3 -18.50 -5.37 13.85
N ALA A 4 -19.05 -6.52 13.43
CA ALA A 4 -18.30 -7.77 13.25
C ALA A 4 -17.83 -8.02 11.81
N ALA A 5 -18.35 -7.28 10.82
CA ALA A 5 -17.97 -7.46 9.42
C ALA A 5 -16.68 -6.68 9.05
N ASP A 6 -16.34 -5.65 9.83
CA ASP A 6 -15.32 -4.65 9.47
C ASP A 6 -13.86 -5.00 9.82
N ARG A 7 -13.57 -6.16 10.43
CA ARG A 7 -12.20 -6.51 10.88
C ARG A 7 -11.58 -7.69 10.14
N ARG A 8 -11.66 -7.69 8.80
CA ARG A 8 -10.85 -8.61 7.98
C ARG A 8 -9.36 -8.25 8.08
N TYR A 9 -9.07 -6.96 8.18
CA TYR A 9 -7.74 -6.39 8.17
C TYR A 9 -7.16 -6.28 9.58
N ALA A 10 -5.98 -6.85 9.79
CA ALA A 10 -5.24 -6.80 11.04
C ALA A 10 -4.72 -5.38 11.27
N SER A 11 -4.94 -4.85 12.48
CA SER A 11 -4.27 -3.64 12.95
C SER A 11 -2.82 -3.97 13.28
N GLY A 12 -1.86 -3.30 12.65
CA GLY A 12 -0.44 -3.44 12.93
C GLY A 12 0.30 -2.11 12.81
N GLN A 13 1.61 -2.16 12.58
CA GLN A 13 2.45 -0.96 12.48
C GLN A 13 2.10 -0.08 11.28
N LEU A 14 1.57 -0.67 10.20
CA LEU A 14 1.19 0.04 8.98
C LEU A 14 -0.30 0.38 9.00
N SER A 15 -0.61 1.65 8.75
CA SER A 15 -1.98 2.16 8.65
C SER A 15 -2.48 2.10 7.21
N TYR A 16 -3.60 1.42 7.00
CA TYR A 16 -4.30 1.34 5.71
C TYR A 16 -4.68 2.73 5.19
N THR A 17 -5.14 3.62 6.08
CA THR A 17 -5.51 4.99 5.72
C THR A 17 -4.31 5.75 5.19
N VAL A 18 -3.15 5.65 5.87
CA VAL A 18 -1.92 6.30 5.42
C VAL A 18 -1.45 5.72 4.09
N ALA A 19 -1.51 4.40 3.93
CA ALA A 19 -1.15 3.75 2.67
C ALA A 19 -2.02 4.25 1.50
N TRP A 20 -3.34 4.38 1.69
CA TRP A 20 -4.26 4.90 0.68
C TRP A 20 -4.04 6.37 0.36
N VAL A 21 -3.78 7.21 1.37
CA VAL A 21 -3.43 8.62 1.17
C VAL A 21 -2.15 8.74 0.35
N LEU A 22 -1.11 7.97 0.70
CA LEU A 22 0.15 7.96 -0.05
C LEU A 22 -0.04 7.46 -1.49
N LEU A 23 -0.87 6.45 -1.72
CA LEU A 23 -1.19 5.98 -3.06
C LEU A 23 -1.96 7.03 -3.88
N THR A 24 -2.87 7.78 -3.25
CA THR A 24 -3.72 8.75 -3.97
C THR A 24 -2.93 9.97 -4.42
N PHE A 25 -2.10 10.54 -3.54
CA PHE A 25 -1.40 11.79 -3.82
C PHE A 25 0.03 11.58 -4.36
N LEU A 26 0.71 10.53 -3.92
CA LEU A 26 2.11 10.24 -4.25
C LEU A 26 2.24 8.87 -4.95
N GLY A 27 1.13 8.34 -5.48
CA GLY A 27 1.08 7.04 -6.16
C GLY A 27 1.98 6.96 -7.37
N ILE A 28 1.94 7.97 -8.24
CA ILE A 28 2.79 8.08 -9.45
C ILE A 28 4.29 8.06 -9.12
N LEU A 29 4.66 8.58 -7.94
CA LEU A 29 6.03 8.55 -7.44
C LEU A 29 6.40 7.22 -6.77
N GLY A 30 5.41 6.35 -6.49
CA GLY A 30 5.60 5.07 -5.81
C GLY A 30 5.89 5.18 -4.31
N ILE A 31 5.58 6.31 -3.67
CA ILE A 31 6.03 6.58 -2.30
C ILE A 31 5.36 5.68 -1.26
N HIS A 32 4.13 5.24 -1.53
CA HIS A 32 3.41 4.24 -0.74
C HIS A 32 4.21 2.91 -0.60
N ARG A 33 5.10 2.57 -1.54
CA ARG A 33 5.96 1.37 -1.44
C ARG A 33 7.09 1.52 -0.43
N PHE A 34 7.61 2.72 -0.23
CA PHE A 34 8.58 3.00 0.84
C PHE A 34 7.94 2.87 2.22
N TYR A 35 6.66 3.25 2.35
CA TYR A 35 5.91 3.07 3.60
C TYR A 35 5.79 1.59 3.98
N MET A 36 5.62 0.71 3.00
CA MET A 36 5.59 -0.74 3.17
C MET A 36 7.00 -1.40 3.26
N GLY A 37 8.09 -0.62 3.31
CA GLY A 37 9.46 -1.15 3.36
C GLY A 37 9.98 -1.73 2.03
N LYS A 38 9.25 -1.57 0.92
CA LYS A 38 9.62 -2.10 -0.40
C LYS A 38 10.50 -1.13 -1.20
N TYR A 39 11.65 -0.77 -0.64
CA TYR A 39 12.55 0.29 -1.15
C TYR A 39 13.00 0.10 -2.60
N ILE A 40 13.36 -1.12 -3.00
CA ILE A 40 13.83 -1.40 -4.37
C ILE A 40 12.72 -1.10 -5.38
N THR A 41 11.51 -1.59 -5.11
CA THR A 41 10.37 -1.35 -6.02
C THR A 41 9.89 0.09 -6.00
N GLY A 42 9.99 0.79 -4.87
CA GLY A 42 9.73 2.24 -4.79
C GLY A 42 10.73 3.07 -5.59
N ALA A 43 12.02 2.71 -5.55
CA ALA A 43 13.05 3.37 -6.36
C ALA A 43 12.84 3.14 -7.86
N LEU A 44 12.46 1.92 -8.26
CA LEU A 44 12.05 1.63 -9.64
C LEU A 44 10.88 2.51 -10.07
N TRP A 45 9.86 2.67 -9.22
CA TRP A 45 8.74 3.57 -9.47
C TRP A 45 9.15 5.02 -9.67
N LEU A 46 10.09 5.55 -8.87
CA LEU A 46 10.60 6.91 -9.01
C LEU A 46 11.34 7.13 -10.34
N VAL A 47 12.17 6.17 -10.74
CA VAL A 47 12.96 6.28 -11.99
C VAL A 47 12.08 6.12 -13.22
N THR A 48 10.99 5.36 -13.09
CA THR A 48 10.11 5.02 -14.22
C THR A 48 8.78 5.79 -14.25
N GLY A 49 8.53 6.64 -13.24
CA GLY A 49 7.29 7.41 -13.10
C GLY A 49 6.03 6.55 -13.00
N GLY A 50 6.15 5.36 -12.38
CA GLY A 50 5.02 4.42 -12.27
C GLY A 50 4.58 3.78 -13.57
N LEU A 51 5.51 3.50 -14.48
CA LEU A 51 5.37 2.72 -15.74
C LEU A 51 3.98 2.75 -16.41
N VAL A 52 3.50 3.96 -16.75
CA VAL A 52 2.29 4.22 -17.55
C VAL A 52 0.97 3.91 -16.82
N GLY A 53 0.92 4.07 -15.49
CA GLY A 53 -0.34 4.03 -14.72
C GLY A 53 -0.90 2.63 -14.43
N ILE A 54 -0.45 1.59 -15.14
CA ILE A 54 -0.81 0.18 -14.86
C ILE A 54 -0.36 -0.21 -13.45
N GLY A 55 0.81 0.24 -13.03
CA GLY A 55 1.29 0.01 -11.67
C GLY A 55 0.34 0.57 -10.62
N LEU A 56 -0.26 1.75 -10.88
CA LEU A 56 -1.17 2.40 -9.93
C LEU A 56 -2.45 1.58 -9.78
N LEU A 57 -2.98 1.05 -10.88
CA LEU A 57 -4.15 0.18 -10.88
C LEU A 57 -3.89 -1.13 -10.12
N TYR A 58 -2.72 -1.73 -10.34
CA TYR A 58 -2.30 -2.92 -9.60
C TYR A 58 -2.23 -2.63 -8.09
N ASP A 59 -1.62 -1.52 -7.71
CA ASP A 59 -1.50 -1.13 -6.31
C ASP A 59 -2.88 -0.80 -5.71
N MET A 60 -3.82 -0.18 -6.44
CA MET A 60 -5.18 0.07 -5.97
C MET A 60 -5.94 -1.20 -5.56
N TRP A 61 -5.77 -2.32 -6.26
CA TRP A 61 -6.44 -3.58 -5.91
C TRP A 61 -5.72 -4.36 -4.81
N THR A 62 -4.41 -4.30 -4.77
CA THR A 62 -3.60 -5.18 -3.91
C THR A 62 -3.15 -4.51 -2.60
N LEU A 63 -3.29 -3.18 -2.45
CA LEU A 63 -2.76 -2.43 -1.31
C LEU A 63 -3.20 -2.99 0.05
N ASN A 64 -4.49 -3.28 0.22
CA ASN A 64 -5.02 -3.75 1.51
C ASN A 64 -4.44 -5.12 1.88
N GLU A 65 -4.29 -6.03 0.91
CA GLU A 65 -3.69 -7.34 1.15
C GLU A 65 -2.19 -7.23 1.47
N GLN A 66 -1.47 -6.33 0.79
CA GLN A 66 -0.06 -6.06 1.09
C GLN A 66 0.14 -5.49 2.50
N VAL A 67 -0.70 -4.55 2.93
CA VAL A 67 -0.63 -3.96 4.28
C VAL A 67 -1.02 -4.98 5.36
N ASP A 68 -2.05 -5.81 5.11
CA ASP A 68 -2.47 -6.86 6.03
C ASP A 68 -1.40 -7.95 6.21
N ALA A 69 -0.79 -8.39 5.10
CA ALA A 69 0.30 -9.35 5.15
C ALA A 69 1.48 -8.84 6.00
N LEU A 70 1.90 -7.59 5.77
CA LEU A 70 2.99 -6.97 6.53
C LEU A 70 2.62 -6.76 8.02
N ASN A 71 1.38 -6.37 8.32
CA ASN A 71 0.92 -6.20 9.70
C ASN A 71 0.87 -7.53 10.46
N ARG A 72 0.54 -8.63 9.77
CA ARG A 72 0.54 -9.98 10.38
C ARG A 72 1.93 -10.56 10.56
N GLU A 73 2.88 -10.25 9.68
CA GLU A 73 4.26 -10.74 9.77
C GLU A 73 5.03 -10.14 10.96
N VAL A 74 4.65 -8.93 11.37
CA VAL A 74 5.29 -8.19 12.47
C VAL A 74 4.68 -8.49 13.85
N THR A 75 3.59 -9.27 13.92
CA THR A 75 2.94 -9.70 15.17
C THR A 75 3.45 -11.06 15.62
#